data_AF-A0AA38NVE9-F1
#
_entry.id   AF-A0AA38NVE9-F1
#
_cell.length_a   1.000
_cell.length_b   1.000
_cell.length_c   1.000
_cell.angle_alpha   90.00
_cell.angle_beta   90.00
_cell.angle_gamma   90.00
#
_symmetry.space_group_name_H-M   'P 1'
#
loop_
_entity.id
_entity.type
_entity.pdbx_description
1 polymer ?
#
loop_
_entity_poly.entity_id
_entity_poly.type
_entity_poly.pdbx_seq_one_letter_code
_entity_poly.pdbx_strand_id
1 'polypeptide(L)'
;VSVYADNYPAFSRIMSGASEVYALAMFPPEIPVGSYIQALPSLMIYIMNVNDILSFYKEELAEETVNHISLMASARNCSPRDAFQSLIDETVEAHQKITHILEPDPKALDAYRKFAAGFVYFHTSLDSRYHLNELGLDRIK
;
A
#
# COMPACT_ATOMS: atom_id res chain seq x y z
N VAL A 1 -8.63 19.77 -6.77
CA VAL A 1 -7.55 19.50 -7.74
C VAL A 1 -8.09 19.71 -9.15
N SER A 2 -7.28 20.14 -10.13
CA SER A 2 -7.74 20.25 -11.52
C SER A 2 -8.14 18.87 -12.06
N VAL A 3 -9.26 18.78 -12.79
CA VAL A 3 -9.69 17.52 -13.44
C VAL A 3 -8.72 17.03 -14.51
N TYR A 4 -7.80 17.90 -14.97
CA TYR A 4 -6.74 17.55 -15.92
C TYR A 4 -5.42 17.15 -15.23
N ALA A 5 -5.35 17.17 -13.90
CA ALA A 5 -4.18 16.78 -13.13
C ALA A 5 -4.29 15.33 -12.63
N ASP A 6 -4.63 14.42 -13.54
CA ASP A 6 -4.87 12.99 -13.27
C ASP A 6 -3.65 12.25 -12.71
N ASN A 7 -2.44 12.65 -13.07
CA ASN A 7 -1.18 12.08 -12.55
C ASN A 7 -0.80 12.58 -11.14
N TYR A 8 -1.41 13.67 -10.67
CA TYR A 8 -1.02 14.33 -9.42
C TYR A 8 -1.21 13.45 -8.17
N PRO A 9 -2.32 12.71 -7.98
CA PRO A 9 -2.49 11.85 -6.81
C PRO A 9 -1.40 10.80 -6.66
N ALA A 10 -1.05 10.10 -7.75
CA ALA A 10 -0.01 9.08 -7.75
C ALA A 10 1.38 9.70 -7.46
N PHE A 11 1.71 10.81 -8.13
CA PHE A 11 2.99 11.49 -7.92
C PHE A 11 3.14 12.03 -6.48
N SER A 12 2.10 12.68 -5.95
CA SER A 12 2.09 13.15 -4.56
C SER A 12 2.31 12.01 -3.57
N ARG A 13 1.72 10.84 -3.86
CA ARG A 13 1.89 9.65 -3.01
C ARG A 13 3.30 9.07 -3.10
N ILE A 14 3.92 9.02 -4.28
CA ILE A 14 5.33 8.60 -4.45
C ILE A 14 6.25 9.50 -3.62
N MET A 15 6.07 10.83 -3.72
CA MET A 15 6.92 11.81 -3.05
C MET A 15 6.83 11.78 -1.51
N SER A 16 5.69 11.34 -0.97
CA SER A 16 5.42 11.31 0.48
C SER A 16 5.54 9.92 1.11
N GLY A 17 5.39 8.85 0.33
CA GLY A 17 5.23 7.49 0.82
C GLY A 17 6.52 6.70 1.03
N ALA A 18 7.65 7.15 0.45
CA ALA A 18 8.96 6.48 0.53
C ALA A 18 8.91 4.98 0.16
N SER A 19 7.97 4.57 -0.71
CA SER A 19 7.67 3.17 -0.97
C SER A 19 8.83 2.40 -1.59
N GLU A 20 9.67 3.07 -2.40
CA GLU A 20 10.92 2.52 -2.93
C GLU A 20 11.88 2.08 -1.82
N VAL A 21 11.99 2.85 -0.73
CA VAL A 21 12.89 2.53 0.38
C VAL A 21 12.43 1.27 1.08
N TYR A 22 11.13 1.16 1.40
CA TYR A 22 10.57 -0.06 1.99
C TYR A 22 10.72 -1.26 1.04
N ALA A 23 10.43 -1.06 -0.25
CA ALA A 23 10.50 -2.08 -1.28
C ALA A 23 11.91 -2.64 -1.47
N LEU A 24 12.94 -1.80 -1.38
CA LEU A 24 14.34 -2.22 -1.46
C LEU A 24 14.86 -2.80 -0.13
N ALA A 25 14.49 -2.21 1.01
CA ALA A 25 15.02 -2.58 2.32
C ALA A 25 14.43 -3.86 2.90
N MET A 26 13.29 -4.36 2.38
CA MET A 26 12.71 -5.61 2.88
C MET A 26 13.53 -6.86 2.53
N PHE A 27 14.36 -6.78 1.48
CA PHE A 27 15.17 -7.91 1.03
C PHE A 27 16.52 -7.92 1.74
N PRO A 28 16.90 -9.02 2.43
CA PRO A 28 18.23 -9.17 2.99
C PRO A 28 19.33 -9.04 1.93
N PRO A 29 20.54 -8.56 2.29
CA PRO A 29 21.62 -8.31 1.34
C PRO A 29 22.12 -9.58 0.62
N GLU A 30 21.81 -10.77 1.13
CA GLU A 30 22.12 -12.05 0.50
C GLU A 30 21.21 -12.36 -0.70
N ILE A 31 20.09 -11.66 -0.86
CA ILE A 31 19.17 -11.81 -1.99
C ILE A 31 19.63 -10.86 -3.11
N PRO A 32 20.02 -11.38 -4.29
CA PRO A 32 20.46 -10.53 -5.40
C PRO A 32 19.35 -9.58 -5.86
N VAL A 33 19.73 -8.34 -6.20
CA VAL A 33 18.79 -7.34 -6.77
C VAL A 33 18.02 -7.90 -7.96
N GLY A 34 18.70 -8.68 -8.83
CA GLY A 34 18.08 -9.31 -10.00
C GLY A 34 16.93 -10.26 -9.67
N SER A 35 16.86 -10.80 -8.45
CA SER A 35 15.80 -11.70 -8.00
C SER A 35 14.47 -11.00 -7.70
N TYR A 36 14.48 -9.68 -7.43
CA TYR A 36 13.27 -8.96 -7.01
C TYR A 36 13.03 -7.64 -7.73
N ILE A 37 14.01 -7.11 -8.48
CA ILE A 37 13.92 -5.77 -9.08
C ILE A 37 12.72 -5.63 -10.03
N GLN A 38 12.33 -6.70 -10.72
CA GLN A 38 11.15 -6.70 -11.60
C GLN A 38 9.83 -6.56 -10.83
N ALA A 39 9.80 -6.98 -9.56
CA ALA A 39 8.63 -6.82 -8.68
C ALA A 39 8.54 -5.40 -8.08
N LEU A 40 9.59 -4.59 -8.16
CA LEU A 40 9.70 -3.29 -7.49
C LEU A 40 8.50 -2.35 -7.80
N PRO A 41 8.05 -2.18 -9.06
CA PRO A 41 6.90 -1.31 -9.33
C PRO A 41 5.60 -1.80 -8.65
N SER A 42 5.36 -3.11 -8.65
CA SER A 42 4.19 -3.68 -7.97
C SER A 42 4.33 -3.63 -6.45
N LEU A 43 5.54 -3.80 -5.91
CA LEU A 43 5.83 -3.64 -4.48
C LEU A 43 5.50 -2.22 -4.01
N MET A 44 5.88 -1.20 -4.78
CA MET A 44 5.58 0.19 -4.46
C MET A 44 4.08 0.45 -4.37
N ILE A 45 3.31 -0.05 -5.36
CA ILE A 45 1.84 0.04 -5.37
C ILE A 45 1.26 -0.65 -4.13
N TYR A 46 1.70 -1.88 -3.85
CA TYR A 46 1.25 -2.64 -2.68
C TYR A 46 1.51 -1.88 -1.37
N ILE A 47 2.73 -1.36 -1.16
CA ILE A 47 3.10 -0.65 0.07
C ILE A 47 2.30 0.63 0.25
N MET A 48 2.18 1.44 -0.81
CA MET A 48 1.43 2.70 -0.77
C MET A 48 -0.05 2.44 -0.45
N ASN A 49 -0.67 1.55 -1.22
CA ASN A 49 -2.10 1.31 -1.12
C ASN A 49 -2.47 0.59 0.18
N VAL A 50 -1.67 -0.37 0.67
CA VAL A 50 -1.95 -1.00 1.99
C VAL A 50 -1.93 0.05 3.09
N ASN A 51 -0.98 0.99 3.05
CA ASN A 51 -0.97 2.08 4.02
C ASN A 51 -2.21 2.96 3.89
N ASP A 52 -2.57 3.41 2.67
CA ASP A 52 -3.75 4.25 2.45
C ASP A 52 -5.06 3.54 2.84
N ILE A 53 -5.17 2.24 2.59
CA ILE A 53 -6.35 1.43 2.97
C ILE A 53 -6.46 1.34 4.49
N LEU A 54 -5.36 1.02 5.18
CA LEU A 54 -5.36 0.80 6.63
C LEU A 54 -5.29 2.11 7.42
N SER A 55 -4.91 3.23 6.79
CA SER A 55 -4.95 4.56 7.39
C SER A 55 -6.24 5.32 7.12
N PHE A 56 -7.06 4.90 6.15
CA PHE A 56 -8.25 5.66 5.75
C PHE A 56 -9.20 5.94 6.92
N TYR A 57 -9.40 4.95 7.81
CA TYR A 57 -10.29 5.14 8.98
C TYR A 57 -9.81 6.28 9.90
N LYS A 58 -8.52 6.32 10.25
CA LYS A 58 -7.99 7.42 11.09
C LYS A 58 -8.07 8.78 10.38
N GLU A 59 -7.99 8.80 9.04
CA GLU A 59 -8.04 10.02 8.23
C GLU A 59 -9.46 10.58 8.18
N GLU A 60 -10.46 9.71 8.01
CA GLU A 60 -11.87 10.07 8.09
C GLU A 60 -12.25 10.57 9.49
N LEU A 61 -11.77 9.91 10.55
CA LEU A 61 -11.98 10.37 11.94
C LEU A 61 -11.38 11.76 12.20
N ALA A 62 -10.29 12.09 11.52
CA ALA A 62 -9.62 13.39 11.62
C ALA A 62 -10.16 14.42 10.62
N GLU A 63 -11.22 14.09 9.86
CA GLU A 63 -11.79 14.92 8.80
C GLU A 63 -10.74 15.39 7.77
N GLU A 64 -9.72 14.55 7.52
CA GLU A 64 -8.64 14.85 6.57
C GLU A 64 -9.18 14.84 5.14
N THR A 65 -9.24 16.01 4.51
CA THR A 65 -9.74 16.17 3.13
C THR A 65 -8.66 16.03 2.06
N VAL A 66 -7.38 15.93 2.46
CA VAL A 66 -6.22 15.83 1.57
C VAL A 66 -5.46 14.53 1.84
N ASN A 67 -6.13 13.41 1.56
CA ASN A 67 -5.54 12.09 1.56
C ASN A 67 -5.58 11.47 0.15
N HIS A 68 -4.90 10.34 -0.06
CA HIS A 68 -4.77 9.74 -1.39
C HIS A 68 -6.14 9.36 -1.99
N ILE A 69 -7.04 8.79 -1.19
CA ILE A 69 -8.39 8.36 -1.63
C ILE A 69 -9.24 9.56 -2.04
N SER A 70 -9.24 10.64 -1.24
CA SER A 70 -9.94 11.89 -1.54
C SER A 70 -9.40 12.55 -2.81
N LEU A 71 -8.08 12.57 -3.00
CA LEU A 71 -7.44 13.08 -4.21
C LEU A 71 -7.80 12.24 -5.45
N MET A 72 -7.84 10.92 -5.31
CA MET A 72 -8.22 9.98 -6.35
C MET A 72 -9.69 10.11 -6.74
N ALA A 73 -10.59 10.19 -5.77
CA ALA A 73 -12.02 10.41 -5.99
C ALA A 73 -12.26 11.73 -6.75
N SER A 74 -11.58 12.80 -6.35
CA SER A 74 -11.65 14.09 -7.05
C SER A 74 -11.09 14.02 -8.47
N ALA A 75 -9.95 13.36 -8.68
CA ALA A 75 -9.31 13.28 -10.00
C ALA A 75 -10.11 12.40 -10.98
N ARG A 76 -10.69 11.30 -10.49
CA ARG A 76 -11.48 10.35 -11.28
C ARG A 76 -12.96 10.71 -11.38
N ASN A 77 -13.40 11.78 -10.71
CA ASN A 77 -14.80 12.20 -10.61
C ASN A 77 -15.74 11.04 -10.17
N CYS A 78 -15.33 10.32 -9.12
CA CYS A 78 -16.08 9.22 -8.53
C CYS A 78 -16.29 9.42 -7.02
N SER A 79 -17.03 8.52 -6.36
CA SER A 79 -17.20 8.61 -4.91
C SER A 79 -15.94 8.14 -4.16
N PRO A 80 -15.69 8.60 -2.92
CA PRO A 80 -14.60 8.07 -2.09
C PRO A 80 -14.68 6.55 -1.90
N ARG A 81 -15.89 5.98 -1.84
CA ARG A 81 -16.09 4.53 -1.79
C ARG A 81 -15.58 3.84 -3.06
N ASP A 82 -15.87 4.37 -4.24
CA ASP A 82 -15.42 3.77 -5.51
C ASP A 82 -13.90 3.86 -5.66
N ALA A 83 -13.31 4.98 -5.23
CA ALA A 83 -11.86 5.15 -5.17
C ALA A 83 -11.22 4.15 -4.19
N PHE A 84 -11.80 4.00 -2.99
CA PHE A 84 -11.35 3.03 -1.99
C PHE A 84 -11.40 1.59 -2.51
N GLN A 85 -12.51 1.20 -3.16
CA GLN A 85 -12.64 -0.12 -3.77
C GLN A 85 -11.60 -0.33 -4.87
N SER A 86 -11.36 0.68 -5.71
CA SER A 86 -10.32 0.60 -6.74
C SER A 86 -8.93 0.39 -6.14
N LEU A 87 -8.59 1.06 -5.04
CA LEU A 87 -7.32 0.85 -4.33
C LEU A 87 -7.19 -0.59 -3.81
N ILE A 88 -8.27 -1.16 -3.26
CA ILE A 88 -8.29 -2.55 -2.80
C ILE A 88 -8.00 -3.50 -3.98
N ASP A 89 -8.70 -3.31 -5.10
CA ASP A 89 -8.54 -4.15 -6.29
C ASP A 89 -7.11 -4.06 -6.85
N GLU A 90 -6.57 -2.83 -6.98
CA GLU A 90 -5.19 -2.57 -7.40
C GLU A 90 -4.17 -3.21 -6.43
N THR A 91 -4.45 -3.23 -5.12
CA THR A 91 -3.58 -3.84 -4.10
C THR A 91 -3.56 -5.36 -4.22
N VAL A 92 -4.72 -5.98 -4.40
CA VAL A 92 -4.85 -7.44 -4.57
C VAL A 92 -4.14 -7.88 -5.85
N GLU A 93 -4.34 -7.15 -6.95
CA GLU A 93 -3.65 -7.42 -8.21
C GLU A 93 -2.13 -7.27 -8.06
N ALA A 94 -1.65 -6.22 -7.39
CA ALA A 94 -0.22 -6.02 -7.11
C ALA A 94 0.35 -7.18 -6.29
N HIS A 95 -0.35 -7.62 -5.22
CA HIS A 95 0.06 -8.76 -4.40
C HIS A 95 0.20 -10.05 -5.22
N GLN A 96 -0.75 -10.32 -6.10
CA GLN A 96 -0.72 -11.48 -7.00
C GLN A 96 0.46 -11.40 -7.97
N LYS A 97 0.69 -10.23 -8.60
CA LYS A 97 1.82 -10.02 -9.52
C LYS A 97 3.15 -10.24 -8.82
N ILE A 98 3.35 -9.65 -7.63
CA ILE A 98 4.58 -9.81 -6.85
C ILE A 98 4.82 -11.29 -6.56
N THR A 99 3.80 -12.02 -6.12
CA THR A 99 3.91 -13.44 -5.78
C THR A 99 4.37 -14.28 -6.98
N HIS A 100 3.82 -14.01 -8.17
CA HIS A 100 4.21 -14.72 -9.40
C HIS A 100 5.61 -14.32 -9.88
N ILE A 101 5.97 -13.03 -9.82
CA ILE A 101 7.30 -12.56 -10.24
C ILE A 101 8.40 -13.15 -9.36
N LEU A 102 8.14 -13.28 -8.06
CA LEU A 102 9.11 -13.79 -7.08
C LEU A 102 9.09 -15.33 -6.96
N GLU A 103 8.11 -16.03 -7.54
CA GLU A 103 7.99 -17.49 -7.46
C GLU A 103 9.28 -18.26 -7.82
N PRO A 104 10.07 -17.85 -8.84
CA PRO A 104 11.32 -18.52 -9.18
C PRO A 104 12.44 -18.38 -8.12
N ASP A 105 12.36 -17.41 -7.21
CA ASP A 105 13.31 -17.21 -6.11
C ASP A 105 12.60 -17.36 -4.75
N PRO A 106 12.64 -18.58 -4.15
CA PRO A 106 11.95 -18.85 -2.90
C PRO A 106 12.38 -17.96 -1.73
N LYS A 107 13.63 -17.46 -1.72
CA LYS A 107 14.12 -16.58 -0.65
C LYS A 107 13.51 -15.18 -0.81
N ALA A 108 13.47 -14.66 -2.04
CA ALA A 108 12.83 -13.38 -2.32
C ALA A 108 11.32 -13.44 -2.02
N LEU A 109 10.64 -14.51 -2.44
CA LEU A 109 9.21 -14.70 -2.16
C LEU A 109 8.92 -14.80 -0.66
N ASP A 110 9.74 -15.53 0.10
CA ASP A 110 9.60 -15.63 1.55
C ASP A 110 9.83 -14.26 2.25
N ALA A 111 10.84 -13.50 1.82
CA ALA A 111 11.07 -12.15 2.32
C ALA A 111 9.86 -11.24 2.07
N TYR A 112 9.29 -11.27 0.87
CA TYR A 112 8.07 -10.53 0.54
C TYR A 112 6.88 -10.94 1.40
N ARG A 113 6.61 -12.25 1.56
CA ARG A 113 5.47 -12.73 2.36
C ARG A 113 5.59 -12.32 3.82
N LYS A 114 6.78 -12.40 4.40
CA LYS A 114 7.07 -11.94 5.77
C LYS A 114 6.85 -10.43 5.90
N PHE A 115 7.32 -9.66 4.93
CA PHE A 115 7.07 -8.23 4.89
C PHE A 115 5.57 -7.92 4.79
N ALA A 116 4.86 -8.54 3.86
CA ALA A 116 3.43 -8.31 3.62
C ALA A 116 2.60 -8.58 4.89
N ALA A 117 2.82 -9.72 5.55
CA ALA A 117 2.16 -10.07 6.79
C ALA A 117 2.55 -9.12 7.94
N GLY A 118 3.85 -8.84 8.10
CA GLY A 118 4.35 -7.94 9.14
C GLY A 118 3.87 -6.50 8.97
N PHE A 119 3.70 -6.04 7.73
CA PHE A 119 3.23 -4.69 7.42
C PHE A 119 1.74 -4.52 7.76
N VAL A 120 0.91 -5.52 7.46
CA VAL A 120 -0.49 -5.53 7.92
C VAL A 120 -0.55 -5.60 9.43
N TYR A 121 0.20 -6.52 10.05
CA TYR A 121 0.26 -6.67 11.50
C TYR A 121 0.69 -5.39 12.23
N PHE A 122 1.67 -4.66 11.67
CA PHE A 122 2.08 -3.36 12.19
C PHE A 122 0.91 -2.37 12.26
N HIS A 123 0.12 -2.26 11.20
CA HIS A 123 -1.02 -1.34 11.17
C HIS A 123 -2.13 -1.76 12.12
N THR A 124 -2.46 -3.06 12.16
CA THR A 124 -3.52 -3.58 13.05
C THR A 124 -3.13 -3.61 14.52
N SER A 125 -1.84 -3.54 14.85
CA SER A 125 -1.35 -3.51 16.23
C SER A 125 -1.09 -2.11 16.78
N LEU A 126 -1.03 -1.07 15.93
CA LEU A 126 -0.78 0.31 16.35
C LEU A 126 -2.10 1.08 16.56
N ASP A 127 -2.89 0.64 17.55
CA ASP A 127 -4.22 1.21 17.85
C ASP A 127 -4.18 2.71 18.10
N SER A 128 -3.15 3.21 18.80
CA SER A 128 -2.99 4.63 19.11
C SER A 128 -2.83 5.53 17.88
N ARG A 129 -2.55 4.95 16.72
CA ARG A 129 -2.38 5.68 15.45
C ARG A 129 -3.52 5.40 14.49
N TYR A 130 -3.88 4.14 14.29
CA TYR A 130 -4.78 3.74 13.20
C TYR A 130 -6.21 3.47 13.66
N HIS A 131 -6.45 3.31 14.96
CA HIS A 131 -7.79 3.10 15.54
C HIS A 131 -8.54 1.88 14.97
N LEU A 132 -7.83 0.89 14.42
CA LEU A 132 -8.42 -0.27 13.75
C LEU A 132 -9.07 -1.27 14.72
N ASN A 133 -8.74 -1.20 16.00
CA ASN A 133 -9.44 -1.89 17.08
C ASN A 133 -10.92 -1.48 17.19
N GLU A 134 -11.28 -0.24 16.85
CA GLU A 134 -12.68 0.21 16.85
C GLU A 134 -13.52 -0.49 15.78
N LEU A 135 -12.85 -0.98 14.73
CA LEU A 135 -13.43 -1.79 13.65
C LEU A 135 -13.32 -3.31 13.92
N GLY A 136 -12.73 -3.72 15.05
CA GLY A 136 -12.49 -5.12 15.40
C GLY A 136 -11.39 -5.81 14.57
N LEU A 137 -10.49 -5.04 13.95
CA LEU A 137 -9.41 -5.55 13.09
C LEU A 137 -8.09 -5.80 13.83
N ASP A 138 -8.02 -5.51 15.13
CA ASP A 138 -6.91 -5.79 16.05
C ASP A 138 -6.62 -7.30 16.24
N ARG A 139 -7.53 -8.16 15.76
CA ARG A 139 -7.47 -9.61 15.92
C ARG A 139 -6.92 -10.36 14.72
N ILE A 140 -6.58 -9.66 13.64
CA ILE A 140 -5.97 -10.28 12.46
C ILE A 140 -4.51 -10.61 12.81
N LYS A 141 -4.27 -11.88 13.17
CA LYS A 141 -2.95 -12.46 13.47
C LYS A 141 -2.54 -13.45 12.40
#